data_AF-A0A963L3V0-F1
#
_entry.id   AF-A0A963L3V0-F1
#
_cell.length_a   1.000
_cell.length_b   1.000
_cell.length_c   1.000
_cell.angle_alpha   90.00
_cell.angle_beta   90.00
_cell.angle_gamma   90.00
#
_symmetry.space_group_name_H-M   'P 1'
#
loop_
_entity.id
_entity.type
_entity.pdbx_description
1 polymer ?
#
loop_
_entity_poly.entity_id
_entity_poly.type
_entity_poly.pdbx_seq_one_letter_code
_entity_poly.pdbx_strand_id
1 'polypeptide(L)'
;LKITTARYFTPSGRSIQAKGIVPDVMVDETAEGNVFAALRTREADLTKHLTNGDEAKAAPMSEAERTAEQEREQEREAARKRLEEEAKKNPNQRLLPEYGSDKDFQLQQAINQLKGRPVMVSKTLTERPEVKKEN
;
A
#
# COMPACT_ATOMS: atom_id res chain seq x y z
N LEU A 1 -9.35 -29.08 1.90
CA LEU A 1 -8.34 -28.27 2.65
C LEU A 1 -7.65 -27.33 1.66
N LYS A 2 -7.47 -26.04 2.00
CA LYS A 2 -6.66 -25.10 1.20
C LYS A 2 -5.41 -24.76 2.01
N ILE A 3 -4.22 -25.00 1.43
CA ILE A 3 -2.92 -24.80 2.10
C ILE A 3 -1.95 -24.12 1.15
N THR A 4 -1.10 -23.25 1.70
CA THR A 4 0.01 -22.60 0.98
C THR A 4 1.19 -23.55 0.93
N THR A 5 1.61 -23.97 -0.26
CA THR A 5 2.65 -25.01 -0.45
C THR A 5 3.98 -24.51 -0.96
N ALA A 6 4.03 -23.28 -1.47
CA ALA A 6 5.22 -22.72 -2.10
C ALA A 6 5.36 -21.22 -1.81
N ARG A 7 6.58 -20.70 -1.95
CA ARG A 7 6.92 -19.28 -1.93
C ARG A 7 7.40 -18.85 -3.31
N TYR A 8 7.06 -17.62 -3.70
CA TYR A 8 7.48 -17.03 -4.97
C TYR A 8 8.61 -16.01 -4.76
N PHE A 9 9.59 -16.06 -5.67
CA PHE A 9 10.74 -15.18 -5.70
C PHE A 9 10.84 -14.52 -7.08
N THR A 10 11.30 -13.28 -7.08
CA THR A 10 11.73 -12.58 -8.30
C THR A 10 12.96 -13.28 -8.91
N PRO A 11 13.26 -13.10 -10.21
CA PRO A 11 14.48 -13.63 -10.82
C PRO A 11 15.77 -13.19 -10.11
N SER A 12 15.74 -12.05 -9.44
CA SER A 12 16.83 -11.54 -8.60
C SER A 12 16.88 -12.16 -7.20
N GLY A 13 16.07 -13.18 -6.90
CA GLY A 13 16.06 -13.90 -5.63
C GLY A 13 15.32 -13.21 -4.48
N ARG A 14 14.66 -12.07 -4.71
CA ARG A 14 13.88 -11.36 -3.67
C ARG A 14 12.49 -11.97 -3.50
N SER A 15 12.09 -12.25 -2.26
CA SER A 15 10.73 -12.68 -1.92
C SER A 15 9.73 -11.52 -1.98
N ILE A 16 8.50 -11.83 -2.41
CA ILE A 16 7.42 -10.84 -2.55
C ILE A 16 6.48 -10.87 -1.35
N GLN A 17 6.52 -11.93 -0.53
CA GLN A 17 5.64 -12.09 0.63
C GLN A 17 5.81 -10.93 1.62
N ALA A 18 4.69 -10.44 2.15
CA ALA A 18 4.56 -9.32 3.10
C ALA A 18 5.04 -7.94 2.57
N LYS A 19 6.05 -7.88 1.70
CA LYS A 19 6.65 -6.65 1.17
C LYS A 19 6.01 -6.18 -0.14
N GLY A 20 5.58 -7.10 -1.00
CA GLY A 20 5.13 -6.78 -2.35
C GLY A 20 6.27 -6.35 -3.29
N ILE A 21 5.88 -5.83 -4.44
CA ILE A 21 6.79 -5.21 -5.42
C ILE A 21 6.74 -3.70 -5.21
N VAL A 22 7.91 -3.11 -5.03
CA VAL A 22 8.07 -1.65 -4.95
C VAL A 22 8.06 -1.11 -6.38
N PRO A 23 7.20 -0.15 -6.73
CA PRO A 23 7.23 0.47 -8.04
C PRO A 23 8.43 1.42 -8.14
N ASP A 24 9.02 1.52 -9.33
CA ASP A 24 10.17 2.39 -9.57
C ASP A 24 9.82 3.88 -9.45
N VAL A 25 8.58 4.24 -9.80
CA VAL A 25 8.03 5.58 -9.67
C VAL A 25 6.74 5.49 -8.86
N MET A 26 6.74 6.09 -7.69
CA MET A 26 5.56 6.14 -6.83
C MET A 26 4.61 7.20 -7.38
N VAL A 27 3.41 6.79 -7.78
CA VAL A 27 2.39 7.69 -8.36
C VAL A 27 1.09 7.50 -7.59
N ASP A 28 0.49 8.62 -7.17
CA ASP A 28 -0.81 8.62 -6.52
C ASP A 28 -1.96 8.36 -7.52
N GLU A 29 -3.14 7.98 -7.03
CA GLU A 29 -4.32 7.80 -7.87
C GLU A 29 -4.92 9.13 -8.34
N THR A 30 -4.63 10.23 -7.64
CA THR A 30 -5.11 11.58 -7.94
C THR A 30 -3.98 12.61 -7.74
N ALA A 31 -4.15 13.80 -8.31
CA ALA A 31 -3.20 14.91 -8.14
C ALA A 31 -3.12 15.42 -6.69
N GLU A 32 -4.19 15.24 -5.91
CA GLU A 32 -4.27 15.67 -4.50
C GLU A 32 -3.72 14.62 -3.53
N GLY A 33 -3.30 13.45 -4.06
CA GLY A 33 -2.78 12.34 -3.30
C GLY A 33 -3.82 11.26 -3.03
N ASN A 34 -3.35 10.06 -2.70
CA ASN A 34 -4.25 8.96 -2.40
C ASN A 34 -4.82 9.07 -0.97
N VAL A 35 -5.96 9.77 -0.85
CA VAL A 35 -6.70 9.96 0.42
C VAL A 35 -7.04 8.62 1.09
N PHE A 36 -7.13 7.55 0.30
CA PHE A 36 -7.52 6.21 0.74
C PHE A 36 -6.35 5.21 0.79
N ALA A 37 -5.10 5.67 0.65
CA ALA A 37 -3.93 4.79 0.73
C ALA A 37 -3.90 3.98 2.03
N ALA A 38 -4.34 4.57 3.16
CA ALA A 38 -4.41 3.91 4.46
C ALA A 38 -5.43 2.75 4.52
N LEU A 39 -6.47 2.80 3.68
CA LEU A 39 -7.51 1.77 3.59
C LEU A 39 -7.08 0.57 2.74
N ARG A 40 -5.96 0.70 2.01
CA ARG A 40 -5.46 -0.38 1.16
C ARG A 40 -5.00 -1.54 2.03
N THR A 41 -5.60 -2.70 1.80
CA THR A 41 -5.20 -3.94 2.47
C THR A 41 -3.87 -4.43 1.91
N ARG A 42 -2.93 -4.76 2.79
CA ARG A 42 -1.65 -5.38 2.45
C ARG A 42 -1.58 -6.75 3.10
N GLU A 43 -0.79 -7.63 2.51
CA GLU A 43 -0.56 -8.97 3.05
C GLU A 43 0.01 -8.91 4.48
N ALA A 44 0.97 -8.03 4.73
CA ALA A 44 1.59 -7.84 6.06
C ALA A 44 0.61 -7.42 7.16
N ASP A 45 -0.55 -6.89 6.81
CA ASP A 45 -1.58 -6.46 7.77
C ASP A 45 -2.53 -7.62 8.14
N LEU A 46 -2.34 -8.83 7.60
CA LEU A 46 -3.13 -10.01 7.95
C LEU A 46 -2.58 -10.71 9.20
N THR A 47 -3.47 -11.18 10.07
CA THR A 47 -3.12 -11.86 11.34
C THR A 47 -2.28 -13.12 11.20
N LYS A 48 -2.33 -13.79 10.03
CA LYS A 48 -1.59 -15.03 9.74
C LYS A 48 -0.80 -14.92 8.43
N HIS A 49 -0.27 -13.74 8.13
CA HIS A 49 0.62 -13.57 6.99
C HIS A 49 1.91 -14.39 7.18
N LEU A 50 2.52 -14.81 6.07
CA LEU A 50 3.80 -15.51 6.11
C LEU A 50 4.93 -14.49 6.19
N THR A 51 5.87 -14.71 7.10
CA THR A 51 7.10 -13.93 7.16
C THR A 51 8.14 -14.46 6.17
N ASN A 52 9.05 -13.58 5.76
CA ASN A 52 10.20 -13.93 4.92
C ASN A 52 11.19 -14.75 5.77
N GLY A 53 11.85 -15.73 5.14
CA GLY A 53 12.53 -16.86 5.80
C GLY A 53 13.59 -16.57 6.88
N ASP A 54 13.93 -15.31 7.13
CA ASP A 54 14.88 -14.87 8.15
C ASP A 54 14.21 -14.31 9.42
N GLU A 55 12.89 -14.09 9.40
CA GLU A 55 12.12 -13.62 10.56
C GLU A 55 11.65 -14.83 11.38
N ALA A 56 12.57 -15.34 12.20
CA ALA A 56 12.32 -16.42 13.12
C ALA A 56 11.24 -16.05 14.15
N LYS A 57 10.21 -16.89 14.16
CA LYS A 57 9.19 -17.10 15.21
C LYS A 57 8.18 -15.97 15.39
N ALA A 58 6.91 -16.39 15.37
CA ALA A 58 5.80 -15.70 15.99
C ALA A 58 6.09 -15.50 17.50
N ALA A 59 6.93 -14.51 17.81
CA ALA A 59 6.96 -13.92 19.13
C ALA A 59 5.64 -13.17 19.31
N PRO A 60 5.09 -13.11 20.54
CA PRO A 60 4.03 -12.15 20.82
C PRO A 60 4.51 -10.78 20.38
N MET A 61 3.63 -10.02 19.70
CA MET A 61 3.94 -8.66 19.27
C MET A 61 4.63 -7.89 20.39
N SER A 62 5.79 -7.33 20.09
CA SER A 62 6.49 -6.40 20.96
C SER A 62 5.61 -5.17 21.22
N GLU A 63 5.84 -4.48 22.35
CA GLU A 63 5.09 -3.27 22.67
C GLU A 63 5.19 -2.21 21.57
N ALA A 64 6.35 -2.11 20.90
CA ALA A 64 6.56 -1.24 19.74
C ALA A 64 5.73 -1.63 18.50
N GLU A 65 5.48 -2.93 18.28
CA GLU A 65 4.62 -3.39 17.19
C GLU A 65 3.15 -3.09 17.50
N ARG A 66 2.74 -3.14 18.78
CA ARG A 66 1.36 -2.83 19.20
C ARG A 66 1.03 -1.36 19.09
N THR A 67 1.92 -0.47 19.51
CA THR A 67 1.71 0.98 19.35
C THR A 67 1.64 1.36 17.86
N ALA A 68 2.54 0.81 17.04
CA ALA A 68 2.52 1.02 15.59
C ALA A 68 1.30 0.42 14.89
N GLU A 69 0.66 -0.61 15.45
CA GLU A 69 -0.62 -1.14 14.95
C GLU A 69 -1.78 -0.23 15.36
N GLN A 70 -1.82 0.23 16.61
CA GLN A 70 -2.85 1.16 17.10
C GLN A 70 -2.85 2.48 16.33
N GLU A 71 -1.69 3.06 16.03
CA GLU A 71 -1.59 4.28 15.21
C GLU A 71 -2.15 4.05 13.80
N ARG A 72 -1.87 2.89 13.18
CA ARG A 72 -2.42 2.53 11.87
C ARG A 72 -3.91 2.26 11.90
N GLU A 73 -4.43 1.66 12.96
CA GLU A 73 -5.87 1.47 13.14
C GLU A 73 -6.57 2.82 13.26
N GLN A 74 -6.01 3.78 14.01
CA GLN A 74 -6.53 5.14 14.10
C GLN A 74 -6.48 5.87 12.75
N GLU A 75 -5.39 5.76 11.99
CA GLU A 75 -5.30 6.31 10.64
C GLU A 75 -6.33 5.69 9.69
N ARG A 76 -6.56 4.37 9.80
CA ARG A 76 -7.60 3.67 9.02
C ARG A 76 -9.00 4.14 9.39
N GLU A 77 -9.31 4.27 10.67
CA GLU A 77 -10.60 4.78 11.12
C GLU A 77 -10.81 6.23 10.68
N ALA A 78 -9.79 7.08 10.80
CA ALA A 78 -9.84 8.46 10.31
C ALA A 78 -10.04 8.51 8.78
N ALA A 79 -9.35 7.66 8.02
CA ALA A 79 -9.51 7.55 6.57
C ALA A 79 -10.91 7.03 6.19
N ARG A 80 -11.47 6.05 6.93
CA ARG A 80 -12.85 5.57 6.73
C ARG A 80 -13.86 6.68 6.99
N LYS A 81 -13.67 7.46 8.05
CA LYS A 81 -14.56 8.57 8.38
C LYS A 81 -14.53 9.66 7.30
N ARG A 82 -13.34 10.01 6.79
CA ARG A 82 -13.19 10.95 5.66
C ARG A 82 -13.86 10.41 4.39
N LEU A 83 -13.68 9.12 4.07
CA LEU A 83 -14.37 8.46 2.96
C LEU A 83 -15.89 8.56 3.09
N GLU A 84 -16.44 8.27 4.27
CA GLU A 84 -17.88 8.37 4.52
C GLU A 84 -18.41 9.81 4.39
N GLU A 85 -17.65 10.80 4.84
CA GLU A 85 -17.99 12.21 4.69
C GLU A 85 -17.95 12.67 3.23
N GLU A 86 -16.96 12.25 2.45
CA GLU A 86 -16.85 12.54 1.02
C GLU A 86 -17.94 11.82 0.21
N ALA A 87 -18.21 10.55 0.52
CA ALA A 87 -19.27 9.78 -0.12
C ALA A 87 -20.67 10.37 0.14
N LYS A 88 -20.91 10.92 1.35
CA LYS A 88 -22.16 11.63 1.67
C LYS A 88 -22.28 12.97 0.92
N LYS A 89 -21.17 13.68 0.71
CA LYS A 89 -21.14 14.96 -0.01
C LYS A 89 -21.34 14.80 -1.51
N ASN A 90 -20.79 13.74 -2.11
CA ASN A 90 -20.80 13.51 -3.55
C ASN A 90 -21.48 12.16 -3.90
N PRO A 91 -22.82 12.03 -3.79
CA PRO A 91 -23.51 10.77 -4.08
C PRO A 91 -23.45 10.36 -5.56
N ASN A 92 -23.19 11.31 -6.48
CA ASN A 92 -23.19 11.09 -7.93
C ASN A 92 -21.80 11.04 -8.58
N GLN A 93 -20.72 11.23 -7.81
CA GLN A 93 -19.36 11.13 -8.33
C GLN A 93 -18.88 9.70 -8.08
N ARG A 94 -18.69 8.91 -9.15
CA ARG A 94 -18.19 7.54 -9.02
C ARG A 94 -16.80 7.60 -8.36
N LEU A 95 -16.70 7.00 -7.16
CA LEU A 95 -15.45 6.91 -6.39
C LEU A 95 -14.40 5.99 -7.04
N LEU A 96 -14.75 5.32 -8.15
CA LEU A 96 -13.86 4.43 -8.87
C LEU A 96 -13.21 5.20 -10.02
N PRO A 97 -11.87 5.24 -10.11
CA PRO A 97 -11.20 5.82 -11.25
C PRO A 97 -11.58 5.05 -12.53
N GLU A 98 -12.03 5.77 -13.56
CA GLU A 98 -12.24 5.21 -14.89
C GLU A 98 -10.87 5.10 -15.60
N TYR A 99 -10.27 3.91 -15.51
CA TYR A 99 -8.99 3.61 -16.15
C TYR A 99 -9.06 3.84 -17.65
N GLY A 100 -8.05 4.53 -18.19
CA GLY A 100 -7.97 4.82 -19.62
C GLY A 100 -8.77 6.05 -20.10
N SER A 101 -9.47 6.74 -19.21
CA SER A 101 -10.07 8.04 -19.53
C SER A 101 -9.02 9.16 -19.53
N ASP A 102 -9.33 10.30 -20.15
CA ASP A 102 -8.46 11.49 -20.10
C ASP A 102 -8.26 12.03 -18.67
N LYS A 103 -9.08 11.57 -17.72
CA LYS A 103 -9.03 11.95 -16.30
C LYS A 103 -8.19 10.98 -15.46
N ASP A 104 -7.69 9.91 -16.05
CA ASP A 104 -6.82 8.95 -15.38
C ASP A 104 -5.45 9.60 -15.14
N PHE A 105 -5.22 9.98 -13.89
CA PHE A 105 -3.99 10.64 -13.47
C PHE A 105 -2.76 9.75 -13.68
N GLN A 106 -2.87 8.45 -13.42
CA GLN A 106 -1.76 7.51 -13.56
C GLN A 106 -1.38 7.36 -15.04
N LEU A 107 -2.37 7.31 -15.93
CA LEU A 107 -2.12 7.30 -17.38
C LEU A 107 -1.43 8.59 -17.84
N GLN A 108 -1.88 9.75 -17.37
CA GLN A 108 -1.24 11.03 -17.70
C GLN A 108 0.22 11.06 -17.23
N GLN A 109 0.52 10.57 -16.03
CA GLN A 109 1.89 10.46 -15.53
C GLN A 109 2.74 9.50 -16.37
N ALA A 110 2.20 8.35 -16.77
CA ALA A 110 2.90 7.42 -17.65
C ALA A 110 3.22 8.06 -19.01
N ILE A 111 2.27 8.78 -19.60
CA ILE A 111 2.49 9.52 -20.85
C ILE A 111 3.56 10.61 -20.67
N ASN A 112 3.58 11.30 -19.54
CA ASN A 112 4.60 12.29 -19.23
C ASN A 112 5.99 11.65 -19.13
N GLN A 113 6.10 10.52 -18.43
CA GLN A 113 7.35 9.75 -18.33
C GLN A 113 7.86 9.34 -19.71
N LEU A 114 6.99 8.79 -20.57
CA LEU A 114 7.35 8.38 -21.93
C LEU A 114 7.78 9.55 -22.82
N LYS A 115 7.22 10.74 -22.59
CA LYS A 115 7.56 11.98 -23.31
C LYS A 115 8.74 12.74 -22.68
N GLY A 116 9.38 12.21 -21.63
CA GLY A 116 10.50 12.85 -20.94
C GLY A 116 10.12 14.11 -20.14
N ARG A 117 8.83 14.27 -19.80
CA ARG A 117 8.32 15.35 -18.96
C ARG A 117 8.39 14.94 -17.48
N PRO A 118 8.50 15.91 -16.54
CA PRO A 118 8.55 15.60 -15.12
C PRO A 118 7.27 14.89 -14.67
N VAL A 119 7.43 13.79 -13.93
CA VAL A 119 6.34 13.03 -13.31
C VAL A 119 6.10 13.53 -11.89
N MET A 120 4.83 13.68 -11.53
CA MET A 120 4.46 13.97 -10.15
C MET A 120 4.57 12.69 -9.31
N VAL A 121 5.62 12.65 -8.49
CA VAL A 121 5.87 11.56 -7.54
C VAL A 121 4.96 11.73 -6.32
N SER A 122 4.42 10.63 -5.81
CA SER A 122 3.55 10.63 -4.64
C SER A 122 4.27 11.13 -3.40
N LYS A 123 3.52 11.82 -2.55
CA LYS A 123 4.02 12.35 -1.26
C LYS A 123 3.58 11.50 -0.07
N THR A 124 2.68 10.55 -0.30
CA THR A 124 1.92 9.82 0.72
C THR A 124 2.35 8.36 0.85
N LEU A 125 2.86 7.76 -0.23
CA LEU A 125 3.29 6.38 -0.24
C LEU A 125 4.79 6.34 0.10
N THR A 126 5.11 5.82 1.27
CA THR A 126 6.47 5.47 1.68
C THR A 126 6.60 3.96 1.83
N GLU A 127 7.73 3.41 1.39
CA GLU A 127 8.07 2.02 1.66
C GLU A 127 8.06 1.77 3.16
N ARG A 128 7.40 0.69 3.58
CA ARG A 128 7.46 0.25 4.97
C ARG A 128 8.88 -0.25 5.26
N PRO A 129 9.61 0.35 6.21
CA PRO A 129 10.94 -0.12 6.56
C PRO A 129 10.86 -1.54 7.13
N GLU A 130 11.84 -2.36 6.77
CA GLU A 130 11.99 -3.70 7.34
C GLU A 130 12.39 -3.57 8.82
N VAL A 131 11.64 -4.21 9.71
CA VAL A 131 11.99 -4.27 11.13
C VAL A 131 13.16 -5.24 11.26
N LYS A 132 14.37 -4.72 11.12
CA LYS A 132 15.58 -5.46 11.53
C LYS A 132 15.60 -5.49 13.05
N LYS A 133 15.17 -6.59 13.66
CA LYS A 133 15.55 -6.87 15.04
C LYS A 133 17.02 -7.28 15.01
N GLU A 134 17.90 -6.41 15.55
CA GLU A 134 19.28 -6.77 15.84
C GLU A 134 19.26 -7.96 16.82
N ASN A 135 20.03 -9.00 16.48
CA ASN A 135 20.22 -10.18 17.33
C ASN A 135 21.20 -9.88 18.46
#